data_AF-A0A9P1RBE2-F1
#
_entry.id   AF-A0A9P1RBE2-F1
#
_cell.length_a   1.000
_cell.length_b   1.000
_cell.length_c   1.000
_cell.angle_alpha   90.00
_cell.angle_beta   90.00
_cell.angle_gamma   90.00
#
_symmetry.space_group_name_H-M   'P 1'
#
loop_
_entity.id
_entity.type
_entity.pdbx_description
1 polymer ?
#
loop_
_entity_poly.entity_id
_entity_poly.type
_entity_poly.pdbx_seq_one_letter_code
_entity_poly.pdbx_strand_id
1 'polypeptide(L)'
;MLETTQRGAGWLLAILFASLQWLALLVVRVVLILVGLPVVALAMPFSVIDHSVSDGRLIENLPRWAWLFGNDYDGLQGDKRGWWGANCDAAVLFGLLPLLRRLGVPLDPLTKTHWLARWWWAAVRNPVNNLRLVPGFNCPVSECVIRFLGAAVVEDKPGYSGWQFVAARHAGGRSRWYGFYLVHQWNTSRAFVLRLGYKIKPEHEGSDEPGKGMTFKINPFKAI
;
A
#
# COMPACT_ATOMS: atom_id res chain seq x y z
N MET A 1 16.54 3.61 -36.76
CA MET A 1 17.08 4.75 -35.98
C MET A 1 15.96 5.67 -35.50
N LEU A 2 15.12 6.23 -36.39
CA LEU A 2 14.01 7.12 -36.01
C LEU A 2 13.01 6.50 -35.03
N GLU A 3 12.61 5.25 -35.26
CA GLU A 3 11.65 4.52 -34.40
C GLU A 3 12.21 4.26 -32.99
N THR A 4 13.49 3.91 -32.90
CA THR A 4 14.20 3.72 -31.62
C THR A 4 14.25 5.02 -30.82
N THR A 5 14.55 6.14 -31.50
CA THR A 5 14.56 7.47 -30.88
C THR A 5 13.18 7.90 -30.41
N GLN A 6 12.14 7.66 -31.20
CA GLN A 6 10.74 7.94 -30.82
C GLN A 6 10.29 7.10 -29.62
N ARG A 7 10.64 5.81 -29.60
CA ARG A 7 10.38 4.92 -28.46
C ARG A 7 11.09 5.43 -27.20
N GLY A 8 12.36 5.82 -27.30
CA GLY A 8 13.14 6.39 -26.20
C GLY A 8 12.52 7.68 -25.64
N ALA A 9 12.22 8.65 -26.51
CA ALA A 9 11.57 9.91 -26.14
C ALA A 9 10.21 9.69 -25.46
N GLY A 10 9.41 8.73 -25.95
CA GLY A 10 8.13 8.38 -25.37
C GLY A 10 8.23 7.84 -23.93
N TRP A 11 9.31 7.13 -23.60
CA TRP A 11 9.57 6.66 -22.25
C TRP A 11 10.13 7.74 -21.32
N LEU A 12 11.00 8.62 -21.82
CA LEU A 12 11.48 9.78 -21.06
C LEU A 12 10.31 10.66 -20.61
N LEU A 13 9.38 10.94 -21.52
CA LEU A 13 8.16 11.68 -21.19
C LEU A 13 7.28 10.93 -20.18
N ALA A 14 7.17 9.60 -20.31
CA ALA A 14 6.42 8.78 -19.37
C ALA A 14 7.04 8.81 -17.96
N ILE A 15 8.37 8.78 -17.84
CA ILE A 15 9.09 8.87 -16.58
C ILE A 15 8.92 10.25 -15.94
N LEU A 16 8.95 11.32 -16.74
CA LEU A 16 8.67 12.68 -16.25
C LEU A 16 7.25 12.78 -15.67
N PHE A 17 6.24 12.33 -16.42
CA PHE A 17 4.86 12.31 -15.93
C PHE A 17 4.68 11.40 -14.72
N ALA A 18 5.35 10.25 -14.69
CA ALA A 18 5.34 9.36 -13.54
C ALA A 18 5.89 10.06 -12.29
N SER A 19 7.02 10.76 -12.42
CA SER A 19 7.65 11.48 -11.30
C SER A 19 6.73 12.57 -10.75
N LEU A 20 6.11 13.37 -11.62
CA LEU A 20 5.12 14.38 -11.22
C LEU A 20 3.88 13.77 -10.55
N GLN A 21 3.35 12.69 -11.13
CA GLN A 21 2.22 11.95 -10.56
C GLN A 21 2.57 11.38 -9.17
N TRP A 22 3.74 10.77 -9.02
CA TRP A 22 4.18 10.20 -7.75
C TRP A 22 4.39 11.27 -6.70
N LEU A 23 4.98 12.42 -7.06
CA LEU A 23 5.16 13.54 -6.14
C LEU A 23 3.81 14.08 -5.67
N ALA A 24 2.88 14.35 -6.58
CA ALA A 24 1.56 14.88 -6.24
C ALA A 24 0.80 13.93 -5.30
N LEU A 25 0.77 12.64 -5.62
CA LEU A 25 0.09 11.65 -4.80
C LEU A 25 0.81 11.39 -3.47
N LEU A 26 2.14 11.48 -3.41
CA LEU A 26 2.90 11.41 -2.16
C LEU A 26 2.51 12.56 -1.24
N VAL A 27 2.45 13.79 -1.75
CA VAL A 27 2.03 14.97 -0.98
C VAL A 27 0.61 14.78 -0.43
N VAL A 28 -0.34 14.40 -1.29
CA VAL A 28 -1.72 14.12 -0.85
C VAL A 28 -1.74 13.05 0.24
N ARG A 29 -0.98 11.97 0.06
CA ARG A 29 -0.93 10.87 1.02
C ARG A 29 -0.34 11.30 2.35
N VAL A 30 0.75 12.06 2.37
CA VAL A 30 1.35 12.58 3.61
C VAL A 30 0.35 13.46 4.35
N VAL A 31 -0.31 14.39 3.65
CA VAL A 31 -1.34 15.25 4.25
C VAL A 31 -2.47 14.42 4.86
N LEU A 32 -3.01 13.45 4.10
CA LEU A 32 -4.08 12.58 4.60
C LEU A 32 -3.62 11.69 5.76
N ILE A 33 -2.38 11.19 5.77
CA ILE A 33 -1.85 10.43 6.92
C ILE A 33 -1.86 11.31 8.17
N LEU A 34 -1.34 12.54 8.07
CA LEU A 34 -1.27 13.47 9.20
C LEU A 34 -2.66 13.85 9.72
N VAL A 35 -3.61 14.11 8.83
CA VAL A 35 -5.02 14.36 9.19
C VAL A 35 -5.68 13.09 9.76
N GLY A 36 -5.31 11.92 9.25
CA GLY A 36 -5.83 10.63 9.69
C GLY A 36 -5.49 10.30 11.14
N LEU A 37 -4.33 10.74 11.66
CA LEU A 37 -3.94 10.49 13.06
C LEU A 37 -5.01 10.93 14.07
N PRO A 38 -5.45 12.21 14.12
CA PRO A 38 -6.51 12.64 15.01
C PRO A 38 -7.89 12.15 14.56
N VAL A 39 -8.18 12.09 13.25
CA VAL A 39 -9.50 11.65 12.77
C VAL A 39 -9.81 10.22 13.20
N VAL A 40 -8.87 9.29 13.04
CA VAL A 40 -9.05 7.90 13.47
C VAL A 40 -9.26 7.82 14.98
N ALA A 41 -8.48 8.57 15.77
CA ALA A 41 -8.61 8.58 17.23
C ALA A 41 -10.01 9.02 17.69
N LEU A 42 -10.55 10.06 17.05
CA LEU A 42 -11.89 10.61 17.35
C LEU A 42 -13.03 9.74 16.80
N ALA A 43 -12.82 9.08 15.67
CA ALA A 43 -13.84 8.29 15.00
C ALA A 43 -14.02 6.89 15.60
N MET A 44 -12.96 6.32 16.17
CA MET A 44 -12.96 4.95 16.69
C MET A 44 -14.02 4.64 17.75
N PRO A 45 -14.32 5.52 18.74
CA PRO A 45 -15.41 5.27 19.69
C PRO A 45 -16.79 5.10 19.05
N PHE A 46 -16.95 5.57 17.81
CA PHE A 46 -18.17 5.49 17.02
C PHE A 46 -18.06 4.44 15.90
N SER A 47 -17.18 3.45 16.06
CA SER A 47 -17.00 2.41 15.06
C SER A 47 -18.28 1.61 14.83
N VAL A 48 -18.44 1.15 13.59
CA VAL A 48 -19.61 0.41 13.13
C VAL A 48 -19.20 -0.98 12.69
N ILE A 49 -20.11 -1.95 12.83
CA ILE A 49 -19.92 -3.29 12.30
C ILE A 49 -20.33 -3.30 10.83
N ASP A 50 -19.48 -3.87 9.98
CA ASP A 50 -19.66 -3.95 8.53
C ASP A 50 -19.12 -5.29 7.99
N HIS A 51 -19.21 -5.51 6.68
CA HIS A 51 -18.68 -6.69 6.00
C HIS A 51 -17.44 -6.34 5.18
N SER A 52 -16.41 -7.20 5.25
CA SER A 52 -15.21 -7.05 4.44
C SER A 52 -15.53 -7.14 2.95
N VAL A 53 -15.08 -6.16 2.18
CA VAL A 53 -15.11 -6.19 0.70
C VAL A 53 -14.28 -7.35 0.14
N SER A 54 -13.34 -7.88 0.91
CA SER A 54 -12.41 -8.92 0.44
C SER A 54 -12.93 -10.35 0.55
N ASP A 55 -13.77 -10.63 1.55
CA ASP A 55 -14.20 -11.99 1.89
C ASP A 55 -15.54 -12.07 2.63
N GLY A 56 -16.24 -10.95 2.86
CA GLY A 56 -17.54 -10.91 3.50
C GLY A 56 -17.54 -11.13 5.01
N ARG A 57 -16.40 -11.26 5.69
CA ARG A 57 -16.37 -11.43 7.15
C ARG A 57 -16.84 -10.16 7.87
N LEU A 58 -17.40 -10.31 9.07
CA LEU A 58 -17.68 -9.16 9.93
C LEU A 58 -16.38 -8.45 10.33
N ILE A 59 -16.38 -7.13 10.18
CA ILE A 59 -15.30 -6.23 10.55
C ILE A 59 -15.88 -5.06 11.33
N GLU A 60 -15.07 -4.51 12.22
CA GLU A 60 -15.38 -3.26 12.90
C GLU A 60 -14.62 -2.14 12.18
N ASN A 61 -15.32 -1.15 11.64
CA ASN A 61 -14.76 -0.11 10.79
C ASN A 61 -15.12 1.30 11.31
N LEU A 62 -14.51 2.33 10.73
CA LEU A 62 -14.81 3.71 11.09
C LEU A 62 -16.20 4.13 10.59
N PRO A 63 -16.88 5.06 11.28
CA PRO A 63 -18.13 5.63 10.80
C PRO A 63 -17.95 6.32 9.44
N ARG A 64 -19.06 6.45 8.69
CA ARG A 64 -19.06 6.94 7.30
C ARG A 64 -18.35 8.27 7.09
N TRP A 65 -18.43 9.20 8.04
CA TRP A 65 -17.75 10.51 7.94
C TRP A 65 -16.22 10.41 8.01
N ALA A 66 -15.69 9.33 8.60
CA ALA A 66 -14.26 9.03 8.68
C ALA A 66 -13.84 7.89 7.73
N TRP A 67 -14.74 7.47 6.82
CA TRP A 67 -14.58 6.29 5.96
C TRP A 67 -13.24 6.25 5.21
N LEU A 68 -12.75 7.40 4.73
CA LEU A 68 -11.50 7.47 3.97
C LEU A 68 -10.29 6.93 4.77
N PHE A 69 -10.32 7.07 6.10
CA PHE A 69 -9.29 6.61 7.02
C PHE A 69 -9.56 5.20 7.58
N GLY A 70 -10.69 4.61 7.21
CA GLY A 70 -11.06 3.24 7.54
C GLY A 70 -10.37 2.21 6.65
N ASN A 71 -10.80 0.96 6.80
CA ASN A 71 -10.30 -0.14 6.00
C ASN A 71 -11.43 -1.14 5.71
N ASP A 72 -12.04 -1.03 4.53
CA ASP A 72 -13.18 -1.88 4.15
C ASP A 72 -12.81 -3.35 3.91
N TYR A 73 -11.52 -3.71 3.96
CA TYR A 73 -11.06 -5.08 3.75
C TYR A 73 -10.74 -5.75 5.08
N ASP A 74 -10.10 -5.03 6.00
CA ASP A 74 -9.63 -5.62 7.26
C ASP A 74 -10.26 -5.03 8.53
N GLY A 75 -10.94 -3.89 8.42
CA GLY A 75 -11.41 -3.12 9.56
C GLY A 75 -10.27 -2.68 10.48
N LEU A 76 -10.65 -2.40 11.73
CA LEU A 76 -9.77 -1.87 12.78
C LEU A 76 -9.01 -2.96 13.55
N GLN A 77 -9.49 -4.21 13.48
CA GLN A 77 -8.94 -5.33 14.27
C GLN A 77 -7.92 -6.18 13.51
N GLY A 78 -7.57 -5.79 12.28
CA GLY A 78 -6.49 -6.43 11.53
C GLY A 78 -6.92 -7.43 10.47
N ASP A 79 -5.91 -7.98 9.82
CA ASP A 79 -6.06 -8.79 8.62
C ASP A 79 -6.64 -10.18 8.89
N LYS A 80 -7.25 -10.75 7.85
CA LYS A 80 -7.85 -12.10 7.89
C LYS A 80 -6.86 -13.23 8.15
N ARG A 81 -5.56 -13.01 7.95
CA ARG A 81 -4.51 -14.01 8.20
C ARG A 81 -4.11 -14.06 9.67
N GLY A 82 -4.68 -13.19 10.51
CA GLY A 82 -4.36 -13.10 11.93
C GLY A 82 -2.98 -12.51 12.21
N TRP A 83 -2.30 -11.92 11.21
CA TRP A 83 -0.96 -11.36 11.41
C TRP A 83 -1.02 -10.25 12.45
N TRP A 84 -1.98 -9.33 12.36
CA TRP A 84 -2.10 -8.26 13.36
C TRP A 84 -2.37 -8.79 14.76
N GLY A 85 -3.26 -9.79 14.89
CA GLY A 85 -3.54 -10.44 16.17
C GLY A 85 -2.28 -11.01 16.83
N ALA A 86 -1.42 -11.65 16.05
CA ALA A 86 -0.19 -12.26 16.54
C ALA A 86 0.96 -11.27 16.80
N ASN A 87 0.93 -10.06 16.22
CA ASN A 87 2.08 -9.16 16.18
C ASN A 87 1.84 -7.76 16.75
N CYS A 88 0.59 -7.38 17.08
CA CYS A 88 0.26 -6.01 17.47
C CYS A 88 1.06 -5.54 18.68
N ASP A 89 1.20 -6.36 19.72
CA ASP A 89 1.96 -6.05 20.93
C ASP A 89 3.44 -5.73 20.67
N ALA A 90 4.07 -6.45 19.73
CA ALA A 90 5.46 -6.21 19.33
C ALA A 90 5.61 -5.03 18.35
N ALA A 91 4.56 -4.67 17.62
CA ALA A 91 4.61 -3.68 16.55
C ALA A 91 4.19 -2.27 17.00
N VAL A 92 3.23 -2.17 17.92
CA VAL A 92 2.72 -0.89 18.44
C VAL A 92 3.83 -0.17 19.21
N LEU A 93 3.95 1.15 19.01
CA LEU A 93 5.01 1.98 19.61
C LEU A 93 6.41 1.39 19.38
N PHE A 94 6.62 0.74 18.23
CA PHE A 94 7.90 0.13 17.84
C PHE A 94 8.46 -0.88 18.86
N GLY A 95 7.57 -1.58 19.59
CA GLY A 95 7.97 -2.60 20.55
C GLY A 95 8.39 -2.07 21.92
N LEU A 96 8.09 -0.80 22.22
CA LEU A 96 8.38 -0.19 23.51
C LEU A 96 7.70 -0.92 24.68
N LEU A 97 6.44 -1.32 24.54
CA LEU A 97 5.71 -1.97 25.65
C LEU A 97 6.31 -3.34 26.04
N PRO A 98 6.64 -4.24 25.09
CA PRO A 98 7.41 -5.45 25.41
C PRO A 98 8.74 -5.16 26.10
N LEU A 99 9.45 -4.10 25.69
CA LEU A 99 10.71 -3.71 26.33
C LEU A 99 10.47 -3.28 27.78
N LEU A 100 9.48 -2.42 28.05
CA LEU A 100 9.15 -1.97 29.40
C LEU A 100 8.74 -3.14 30.32
N ARG A 101 7.97 -4.11 29.81
CA ARG A 101 7.65 -5.33 30.55
C ARG A 101 8.90 -6.12 30.94
N ARG A 102 9.88 -6.24 30.03
CA ARG A 102 11.18 -6.89 30.33
C ARG A 102 11.98 -6.14 31.40
N LEU A 103 11.75 -4.84 31.55
CA LEU A 103 12.33 -4.01 32.60
C LEU A 103 11.52 -4.02 33.91
N GLY A 104 10.48 -4.86 34.02
CA GLY A 104 9.70 -5.04 35.23
C GLY A 104 8.50 -4.10 35.38
N VAL A 105 8.15 -3.31 34.35
CA VAL A 105 6.94 -2.48 34.39
C VAL A 105 5.70 -3.37 34.22
N PRO A 106 4.72 -3.34 35.15
CA PRO A 106 3.53 -4.21 35.11
C PRO A 106 2.51 -3.68 34.10
N LEU A 107 2.73 -3.97 32.81
CA LEU A 107 1.81 -3.62 31.72
C LEU A 107 1.22 -4.89 31.13
N ASP A 108 -0.05 -4.85 30.76
CA ASP A 108 -0.66 -5.95 30.02
C ASP A 108 -0.20 -5.98 28.55
N PRO A 109 -0.12 -7.17 27.91
CA PRO A 109 0.09 -7.27 26.48
C PRO A 109 -1.06 -6.64 25.70
N LEU A 110 -0.74 -5.95 24.60
CA LEU A 110 -1.78 -5.44 23.71
C LEU A 110 -2.43 -6.56 22.91
N THR A 111 -3.74 -6.51 22.81
CA THR A 111 -4.52 -7.37 21.91
C THR A 111 -5.05 -6.54 20.73
N LYS A 112 -5.46 -7.22 19.65
CA LYS A 112 -6.03 -6.56 18.46
C LYS A 112 -7.31 -5.76 18.73
N THR A 113 -7.98 -6.00 19.86
CA THR A 113 -9.20 -5.26 20.26
C THR A 113 -8.89 -4.04 21.12
N HIS A 114 -7.67 -3.93 21.67
CA HIS A 114 -7.25 -2.79 22.46
C HIS A 114 -7.27 -1.50 21.61
N TRP A 115 -7.76 -0.40 22.20
CA TRP A 115 -7.91 0.88 21.50
C TRP A 115 -6.61 1.32 20.81
N LEU A 116 -5.49 1.31 21.54
CA LEU A 116 -4.19 1.71 20.98
C LEU A 116 -3.75 0.82 19.79
N ALA A 117 -4.01 -0.49 19.85
CA ALA A 117 -3.67 -1.39 18.75
C ALA A 117 -4.53 -1.14 17.51
N ARG A 118 -5.84 -0.92 17.70
CA ARG A 118 -6.76 -0.56 16.62
C ARG A 118 -6.39 0.79 15.98
N TRP A 119 -6.07 1.78 16.80
CA TRP A 119 -5.63 3.09 16.33
C TRP A 119 -4.32 2.98 15.55
N TRP A 120 -3.31 2.27 16.09
CA TRP A 120 -2.04 2.07 15.40
C TRP A 120 -2.19 1.32 14.07
N TRP A 121 -3.05 0.31 14.03
CA TRP A 121 -3.37 -0.42 12.81
C TRP A 121 -3.94 0.50 11.72
N ALA A 122 -4.95 1.30 12.07
CA ALA A 122 -5.67 2.13 11.11
C ALA A 122 -4.94 3.44 10.77
N ALA A 123 -4.33 4.11 11.75
CA ALA A 123 -3.74 5.44 11.59
C ALA A 123 -2.24 5.43 11.26
N VAL A 124 -1.50 4.36 11.60
CA VAL A 124 -0.04 4.31 11.43
C VAL A 124 0.37 3.23 10.42
N ARG A 125 -0.13 2.01 10.57
CA ARG A 125 0.27 0.89 9.71
C ARG A 125 -0.44 0.90 8.35
N ASN A 126 -1.76 1.12 8.34
CA ASN A 126 -2.57 1.16 7.11
C ASN A 126 -3.35 2.48 7.01
N PRO A 127 -2.68 3.64 7.10
CA PRO A 127 -3.37 4.92 7.05
C PRO A 127 -4.03 5.14 5.70
N VAL A 128 -5.22 5.72 5.76
CA VAL A 128 -5.99 6.14 4.57
C VAL A 128 -6.23 4.98 3.60
N ASN A 129 -6.46 3.77 4.11
CA ASN A 129 -6.48 2.56 3.28
C ASN A 129 -7.60 2.59 2.22
N ASN A 130 -8.75 3.20 2.55
CA ASN A 130 -9.88 3.33 1.63
C ASN A 130 -9.64 4.34 0.49
N LEU A 131 -8.55 5.13 0.52
CA LEU A 131 -8.16 5.97 -0.61
C LEU A 131 -7.99 5.15 -1.91
N ARG A 132 -7.62 3.87 -1.81
CA ARG A 132 -7.54 2.96 -2.96
C ARG A 132 -8.89 2.65 -3.63
N LEU A 133 -10.00 3.03 -3.02
CA LEU A 133 -11.34 2.87 -3.56
C LEU A 133 -11.86 4.17 -4.21
N VAL A 134 -11.14 5.29 -4.03
CA VAL A 134 -11.51 6.57 -4.62
C VAL A 134 -11.05 6.60 -6.08
N PRO A 135 -11.95 6.88 -7.05
CA PRO A 135 -11.58 7.03 -8.45
C PRO A 135 -10.44 8.04 -8.65
N GLY A 136 -9.46 7.67 -9.47
CA GLY A 136 -8.24 8.47 -9.71
C GLY A 136 -7.10 8.17 -8.73
N PHE A 137 -7.38 7.64 -7.54
CA PHE A 137 -6.37 7.15 -6.59
C PHE A 137 -6.09 5.65 -6.72
N ASN A 138 -6.82 4.98 -7.61
CA ASN A 138 -6.55 3.63 -8.08
C ASN A 138 -6.39 3.58 -9.60
N CYS A 139 -5.76 2.51 -10.07
CA CYS A 139 -5.67 2.15 -11.48
C CYS A 139 -6.60 0.95 -11.73
N PRO A 140 -7.68 1.09 -12.54
CA PRO A 140 -8.55 -0.01 -12.93
C PRO A 140 -7.83 -0.87 -13.98
N VAL A 141 -7.01 -1.83 -13.53
CA VAL A 141 -6.07 -2.55 -14.39
C VAL A 141 -6.77 -3.42 -15.45
N SER A 142 -7.97 -3.91 -15.18
CA SER A 142 -8.82 -4.66 -16.11
C SER A 142 -9.23 -3.84 -17.34
N GLU A 143 -9.27 -2.52 -17.22
CA GLU A 143 -9.69 -1.58 -18.28
C GLU A 143 -8.49 -0.92 -18.97
N CYS A 144 -7.27 -1.38 -18.68
CA CYS A 144 -6.04 -0.73 -19.11
C CYS A 144 -5.26 -1.57 -20.14
N VAL A 145 -4.65 -0.85 -21.08
CA VAL A 145 -3.51 -1.35 -21.87
C VAL A 145 -2.23 -1.07 -21.07
N ILE A 146 -1.40 -2.09 -20.87
CA ILE A 146 -0.23 -2.05 -20.00
C ILE A 146 1.04 -2.26 -20.82
N ARG A 147 2.01 -1.37 -20.63
CA ARG A 147 3.35 -1.51 -21.20
C ARG A 147 4.41 -1.36 -20.12
N PHE A 148 5.59 -1.93 -20.34
CA PHE A 148 6.67 -1.87 -19.37
C PHE A 148 8.05 -1.64 -19.99
N LEU A 149 8.99 -1.20 -19.14
CA LEU A 149 10.43 -1.19 -19.35
C LEU A 149 11.11 -1.98 -18.23
N GLY A 150 12.22 -2.64 -18.56
CA GLY A 150 12.96 -3.50 -17.63
C GLY A 150 12.50 -4.95 -17.70
N ALA A 151 12.52 -5.65 -16.57
CA ALA A 151 12.11 -7.05 -16.48
C ALA A 151 10.58 -7.19 -16.52
N ALA A 152 10.09 -8.28 -17.11
CA ALA A 152 8.66 -8.60 -17.16
C ALA A 152 8.10 -9.00 -15.78
N VAL A 153 8.94 -9.61 -14.93
CA VAL A 153 8.59 -10.01 -13.57
C VAL A 153 9.67 -9.52 -12.61
N VAL A 154 9.23 -8.81 -11.56
CA VAL A 154 10.07 -8.37 -10.44
C VAL A 154 9.27 -8.57 -9.16
N GLU A 155 9.83 -9.31 -8.20
CA GLU A 155 9.19 -9.65 -6.93
C GLU A 155 10.17 -9.57 -5.77
N ASP A 156 9.69 -9.28 -4.55
CA ASP A 156 10.49 -9.38 -3.33
C ASP A 156 10.59 -10.84 -2.87
N LYS A 157 11.11 -11.72 -3.75
CA LYS A 157 11.35 -13.16 -3.55
C LYS A 157 12.70 -13.56 -4.15
N PRO A 158 13.33 -14.65 -3.66
CA PRO A 158 14.60 -15.13 -4.21
C PRO A 158 14.52 -15.40 -5.72
N GLY A 159 15.48 -14.88 -6.48
CA GLY A 159 15.55 -15.07 -7.93
C GLY A 159 14.75 -14.08 -8.79
N TYR A 160 13.98 -13.16 -8.19
CA TYR A 160 13.15 -12.18 -8.90
C TYR A 160 13.70 -10.74 -8.82
N SER A 161 15.03 -10.61 -8.69
CA SER A 161 15.71 -9.31 -8.71
C SER A 161 15.63 -8.64 -10.07
N GLY A 162 15.65 -7.31 -10.07
CA GLY A 162 15.59 -6.50 -11.27
C GLY A 162 14.82 -5.21 -11.02
N TRP A 163 14.54 -4.50 -12.10
CA TRP A 163 13.70 -3.33 -12.07
C TRP A 163 12.64 -3.40 -13.16
N GLN A 164 11.51 -2.74 -12.90
CA GLN A 164 10.37 -2.70 -13.77
C GLN A 164 9.70 -1.33 -13.64
N PHE A 165 9.56 -0.63 -14.76
CA PHE A 165 8.72 0.55 -14.89
C PHE A 165 7.49 0.20 -15.72
N VAL A 166 6.30 0.45 -15.19
CA VAL A 166 5.02 0.12 -15.83
C VAL A 166 4.23 1.39 -16.09
N ALA A 167 3.65 1.48 -17.28
CA ALA A 167 2.68 2.50 -17.64
C ALA A 167 1.38 1.81 -18.09
N ALA A 168 0.30 2.06 -17.36
CA ALA A 168 -1.05 1.67 -17.74
C ALA A 168 -1.78 2.87 -18.34
N ARG A 169 -2.57 2.63 -19.38
CA ARG A 169 -3.45 3.61 -19.99
C ARG A 169 -4.82 2.99 -20.15
N HIS A 170 -5.86 3.71 -19.74
CA HIS A 170 -7.24 3.28 -19.96
C HIS A 170 -7.50 3.04 -21.45
N ALA A 171 -8.15 1.93 -21.81
CA ALA A 171 -8.52 1.66 -23.20
C ALA A 171 -9.40 2.79 -23.73
N GLY A 172 -8.98 3.46 -24.82
CA GLY A 172 -9.70 4.62 -25.37
C GLY A 172 -9.66 5.91 -24.53
N GLY A 173 -9.01 5.92 -23.36
CA GLY A 173 -8.99 7.04 -22.43
C GLY A 173 -7.69 7.85 -22.42
N ARG A 174 -7.73 9.00 -21.73
CA ARG A 174 -6.54 9.86 -21.48
C ARG A 174 -5.83 9.52 -20.17
N SER A 175 -6.51 8.85 -19.24
CA SER A 175 -5.97 8.51 -17.91
C SER A 175 -4.79 7.57 -18.02
N ARG A 176 -3.74 7.88 -17.23
CA ARG A 176 -2.49 7.12 -17.20
C ARG A 176 -2.03 6.92 -15.77
N TRP A 177 -1.49 5.74 -15.51
CA TRP A 177 -0.98 5.34 -14.20
C TRP A 177 0.41 4.75 -14.34
N TYR A 178 1.29 5.14 -13.44
CA TYR A 178 2.69 4.73 -13.49
C TYR A 178 3.12 4.02 -12.22
N GLY A 179 3.87 2.95 -12.38
CA GLY A 179 4.47 2.19 -11.29
C GLY A 179 5.95 1.93 -11.55
N PHE A 180 6.75 1.92 -10.50
CA PHE A 180 8.14 1.49 -10.55
C PHE A 180 8.42 0.51 -9.43
N TYR A 181 9.11 -0.57 -9.75
CA TYR A 181 9.56 -1.56 -8.80
C TYR A 181 11.01 -1.93 -9.05
N LEU A 182 11.83 -1.85 -8.02
CA LEU A 182 13.23 -2.26 -8.02
C LEU A 182 13.45 -3.20 -6.84
N VAL A 183 14.00 -4.36 -7.14
CA VAL A 183 14.45 -5.35 -6.17
C VAL A 183 15.91 -5.66 -6.47
N HIS A 184 16.77 -5.45 -5.48
CA HIS A 184 18.17 -5.83 -5.55
C HIS A 184 18.47 -6.79 -4.40
N GLN A 185 18.61 -8.06 -4.71
CA GLN A 185 18.91 -9.09 -3.73
C GLN A 185 20.36 -8.98 -3.25
N TRP A 186 20.53 -8.79 -1.94
CA TRP A 186 21.85 -8.77 -1.29
C TRP A 186 22.37 -10.19 -1.08
N ASN A 187 21.51 -11.08 -0.62
CA ASN A 187 21.81 -12.49 -0.36
C ASN A 187 20.53 -13.34 -0.40
N THR A 188 20.61 -14.62 -0.04
CA THR A 188 19.48 -15.57 -0.09
C THR A 188 18.28 -15.20 0.79
N SER A 189 18.42 -14.26 1.73
CA SER A 189 17.39 -13.92 2.73
C SER A 189 17.10 -12.41 2.82
N ARG A 190 17.79 -11.58 2.03
CA ARG A 190 17.72 -10.11 2.13
C ARG A 190 17.79 -9.43 0.77
N ALA A 191 17.00 -8.38 0.59
CA ALA A 191 17.02 -7.51 -0.58
C ALA A 191 16.79 -6.04 -0.22
N PHE A 192 17.33 -5.15 -1.05
CA PHE A 192 16.85 -3.79 -1.19
C PHE A 192 15.59 -3.78 -2.04
N VAL A 193 14.55 -3.08 -1.59
CA VAL A 193 13.27 -2.99 -2.27
C VAL A 193 12.80 -1.55 -2.33
N LEU A 194 12.60 -1.04 -3.54
CA LEU A 194 12.03 0.27 -3.83
C LEU A 194 10.77 0.10 -4.69
N ARG A 195 9.62 0.56 -4.22
CA ARG A 195 8.37 0.56 -5.00
C ARG A 195 7.70 1.92 -4.94
N LEU A 196 7.48 2.52 -6.11
CA LEU A 196 6.89 3.84 -6.28
C LEU A 196 5.66 3.74 -7.18
N GLY A 197 4.66 4.58 -6.95
CA GLY A 197 3.51 4.64 -7.83
C GLY A 197 2.49 3.52 -7.60
N TYR A 198 1.70 3.26 -8.64
CA TYR A 198 0.65 2.26 -8.60
C TYR A 198 1.23 0.85 -8.60
N LYS A 199 0.63 -0.06 -7.84
CA LYS A 199 1.05 -1.48 -7.74
C LYS A 199 0.67 -2.29 -9.00
N ILE A 200 0.95 -1.75 -10.18
CA ILE A 200 0.64 -2.35 -11.49
C ILE A 200 1.80 -3.27 -11.90
N LYS A 201 1.49 -4.32 -12.65
CA LYS A 201 2.41 -5.28 -13.25
C LYS A 201 1.91 -5.59 -14.67
N PRO A 202 2.78 -6.07 -15.58
CA PRO A 202 2.37 -6.50 -16.91
C PRO A 202 1.27 -7.57 -16.90
N GLU A 203 1.34 -8.51 -15.95
CA GLU A 203 0.38 -9.62 -15.80
C GLU A 203 -1.06 -9.19 -15.48
N HIS A 204 -1.31 -7.94 -15.12
CA HIS A 204 -2.67 -7.48 -14.87
C HIS A 204 -3.46 -7.13 -16.14
N GLU A 205 -2.80 -7.00 -17.30
CA GLU A 205 -3.48 -6.72 -18.56
C GLU A 205 -4.41 -7.89 -18.91
N GLY A 206 -5.69 -7.61 -19.14
CA GLY A 206 -6.70 -8.64 -19.40
C GLY A 206 -7.08 -9.49 -18.18
N SER A 207 -6.65 -9.12 -16.96
CA SER A 207 -7.09 -9.76 -15.73
C SER A 207 -8.38 -9.14 -15.18
N ASP A 208 -9.14 -9.90 -14.39
CA ASP A 208 -10.30 -9.40 -13.63
C ASP A 208 -9.90 -8.84 -12.25
N GLU A 209 -8.62 -8.51 -12.06
CA GLU A 209 -8.14 -8.02 -10.77
C GLU A 209 -8.70 -6.63 -10.43
N PRO A 210 -9.00 -6.37 -9.15
CA PRO A 210 -9.51 -5.08 -8.72
C PRO A 210 -8.46 -3.98 -8.89
N GLY A 211 -8.95 -2.74 -8.85
CA GLY A 211 -8.12 -1.55 -9.00
C GLY A 211 -6.90 -1.54 -8.07
N LYS A 212 -5.73 -1.24 -8.63
CA LYS A 212 -4.47 -1.20 -7.88
C LYS A 212 -4.24 0.20 -7.32
N GLY A 213 -4.02 0.29 -6.01
CA GLY A 213 -3.66 1.54 -5.35
C GLY A 213 -2.17 1.88 -5.47
N MET A 214 -1.82 3.09 -5.03
CA MET A 214 -0.44 3.56 -4.94
C MET A 214 0.32 2.98 -3.72
N THR A 215 1.63 2.86 -3.87
CA THR A 215 2.59 2.60 -2.80
C THR A 215 3.81 3.52 -2.89
N PHE A 216 4.38 3.82 -1.73
CA PHE A 216 5.72 4.37 -1.60
C PHE A 216 6.44 3.48 -0.56
N LYS A 217 7.31 2.59 -1.03
CA LYS A 217 8.04 1.62 -0.20
C LYS A 217 9.52 1.79 -0.48
N ILE A 218 10.28 2.07 0.57
CA ILE A 218 11.74 1.98 0.56
C ILE A 218 12.09 1.04 1.71
N ASN A 219 12.68 -0.09 1.39
CA ASN A 219 13.15 -1.04 2.39
C ASN A 219 14.58 -1.47 2.03
N PRO A 220 15.60 -0.90 2.69
CA PRO A 220 16.98 -1.23 2.41
C PRO A 220 17.36 -2.69 2.68
N PHE A 221 16.62 -3.37 3.55
CA PHE A 221 16.99 -4.68 4.08
C PHE A 221 15.75 -5.57 4.31
N LYS A 222 14.95 -5.74 3.25
CA LYS A 222 13.73 -6.54 3.28
C LYS A 222 14.08 -8.02 3.37
N ALA A 223 13.44 -8.74 4.29
CA ALA A 223 13.44 -10.21 4.28
C ALA A 223 12.74 -10.73 3.02
N ILE A 224 13.40 -11.62 2.28
CA ILE A 224 12.89 -12.32 1.08
C ILE A 224 13.00 -13.83 1.27
#